data_AF-A0A354XUV9-F1
#
_entry.id   AF-A0A354XUV9-F1
#
_cell.length_a   1.000
_cell.length_b   1.000
_cell.length_c   1.000
_cell.angle_alpha   90.00
_cell.angle_beta   90.00
_cell.angle_gamma   90.00
#
_symmetry.space_group_name_H-M   'P 1'
#
loop_
_entity.id
_entity.type
_entity.pdbx_description
1 polymer ?
#
loop_
_entity_poly.entity_id
_entity_poly.type
_entity_poly.pdbx_seq_one_letter_code
_entity_poly.pdbx_strand_id
1 'polypeptide(L)'
;PLYLFYRSCFKLLLSCEKEIPVKDFVPLTKEHPTGTRWIQDLLAPFVIFTRIKYRSELIEVDNMHFPEKVVYLTQTNTVSFHFKNRRKETSVTVLKNSIEIHFQNEKLCIDWA
;
A
#
# COMPACT_ATOMS: atom_id res chain seq x y z
N PRO A 1 0.71 -10.00 -11.97
CA PRO A 1 1.44 -10.02 -10.67
C PRO A 1 2.58 -8.99 -10.63
N LEU A 2 3.50 -9.04 -11.59
CA LEU A 2 4.69 -8.19 -11.66
C LEU A 2 4.39 -6.68 -11.83
N TYR A 3 3.43 -6.33 -12.70
CA TYR A 3 3.01 -4.93 -12.90
C TYR A 3 2.59 -4.24 -11.59
N LEU A 4 1.79 -4.93 -10.77
CA LEU A 4 1.34 -4.38 -9.50
C LEU A 4 2.48 -4.24 -8.50
N PHE A 5 3.44 -5.15 -8.52
CA PHE A 5 4.65 -5.06 -7.71
C PHE A 5 5.47 -3.81 -8.07
N TYR A 6 5.83 -3.64 -9.34
CA TYR A 6 6.56 -2.45 -9.80
C TYR A 6 5.81 -1.15 -9.53
N ARG A 7 4.49 -1.13 -9.75
CA ARG A 7 3.66 0.03 -9.45
C ARG A 7 3.68 0.37 -7.96
N SER A 8 3.66 -0.61 -7.07
CA SER A 8 3.76 -0.38 -5.62
C SER A 8 5.15 0.14 -5.23
N CYS A 9 6.21 -0.44 -5.76
CA CYS A 9 7.58 0.05 -5.54
C CYS A 9 7.74 1.49 -6.02
N PHE A 10 7.17 1.85 -7.17
CA PHE A 10 7.21 3.21 -7.68
C PHE A 10 6.47 4.19 -6.75
N LYS A 11 5.32 3.80 -6.19
CA LYS A 11 4.61 4.63 -5.20
C LYS A 11 5.40 4.82 -3.91
N LEU A 12 6.13 3.80 -3.46
CA LEU A 12 7.04 3.90 -2.31
C LEU A 12 8.23 4.82 -2.63
N LEU A 13 8.78 4.73 -3.84
CA LEU A 13 9.84 5.65 -4.28
C LEU A 13 9.35 7.11 -4.27
N LEU A 14 8.11 7.37 -4.67
CA LEU A 14 7.51 8.71 -4.59
C LEU A 14 7.26 9.18 -3.15
N SER A 15 7.13 8.28 -2.17
CA SER A 15 6.95 8.62 -0.76
C SER A 15 8.28 8.76 0.02
N CYS A 16 9.41 8.78 -0.69
CA CYS A 16 10.74 8.96 -0.09
C CYS A 16 10.98 10.37 0.47
N GLU A 17 10.13 11.35 0.16
CA GLU A 17 10.22 12.70 0.73
C GLU A 17 9.64 12.71 2.16
N LYS A 18 10.48 13.04 3.17
CA LYS A 18 10.14 12.94 4.62
C LYS A 18 8.89 13.72 5.06
N GLU A 19 8.46 14.72 4.29
CA GLU A 19 7.40 15.66 4.71
C GLU A 19 6.10 15.56 3.90
N ILE A 20 6.06 14.70 2.86
CA ILE A 20 4.91 14.62 1.96
C ILE A 20 4.23 13.26 2.11
N PRO A 21 3.17 13.15 2.93
CA PRO A 21 2.41 11.90 3.02
C PRO A 21 1.72 11.63 1.69
N VAL A 22 2.15 10.56 1.00
CA VAL A 22 1.55 10.16 -0.28
C VAL A 22 0.19 9.53 0.00
N LYS A 23 -0.87 10.20 -0.45
CA LYS A 23 -2.25 9.74 -0.37
C LYS A 23 -2.70 9.31 -1.76
N ASP A 24 -3.08 8.05 -1.89
CA ASP A 24 -3.57 7.50 -3.16
C ASP A 24 -4.75 6.56 -2.92
N PHE A 25 -5.43 6.19 -4.00
CA PHE A 25 -6.50 5.21 -4.00
C PHE A 25 -6.02 3.93 -4.69
N VAL A 26 -6.19 2.80 -4.02
CA VAL A 26 -5.91 1.50 -4.61
C VAL A 26 -7.14 1.06 -5.41
N PRO A 27 -6.97 0.64 -6.68
CA PRO A 27 -8.08 0.14 -7.47
C PRO A 27 -8.63 -1.14 -6.82
N LEU A 28 -9.96 -1.21 -6.74
CA LEU A 28 -10.73 -2.20 -5.97
C LEU A 28 -10.71 -3.61 -6.55
N THR A 29 -10.09 -3.80 -7.72
CA THR A 29 -10.17 -5.01 -8.53
C THR A 29 -9.63 -6.27 -7.85
N LYS A 30 -8.87 -6.16 -6.75
CA LYS A 30 -8.30 -7.30 -6.02
C LYS A 30 -8.86 -7.59 -4.63
N GLU A 31 -9.47 -6.60 -3.97
CA GLU A 31 -9.87 -6.69 -2.55
C GLU A 31 -11.40 -6.78 -2.37
N HIS A 32 -12.15 -6.83 -3.46
CA HIS A 32 -13.60 -6.90 -3.39
C HIS A 32 -14.07 -8.32 -3.03
N PRO A 33 -15.00 -8.50 -2.07
CA PRO A 33 -15.62 -9.79 -1.80
C PRO A 33 -16.26 -10.34 -3.08
N THR A 34 -16.03 -11.62 -3.38
CA THR A 34 -16.43 -12.26 -4.64
C THR A 34 -17.92 -12.09 -4.96
N GLY A 35 -18.78 -12.02 -3.92
CA GLY A 35 -20.22 -11.90 -4.04
C GLY A 35 -20.77 -10.50 -4.31
N THR A 36 -20.04 -9.42 -4.01
CA THR A 36 -20.54 -8.04 -4.16
C THR A 36 -19.99 -7.33 -5.40
N ARG A 37 -19.07 -7.98 -6.13
CA ARG A 37 -18.38 -7.40 -7.28
C ARG A 37 -19.35 -7.02 -8.41
N TRP A 38 -20.35 -7.84 -8.68
CA TRP A 38 -21.34 -7.58 -9.74
C TRP A 38 -22.20 -6.35 -9.46
N ILE A 39 -22.53 -6.10 -8.19
CA ILE A 39 -23.29 -4.90 -7.77
C ILE A 39 -22.44 -3.66 -8.01
N GLN A 40 -21.16 -3.73 -7.64
CA GLN A 40 -20.22 -2.65 -7.91
C GLN A 40 -20.08 -2.40 -9.41
N ASP A 41 -19.96 -3.43 -10.24
CA ASP A 41 -19.80 -3.28 -11.70
C ASP A 41 -21.08 -2.71 -12.35
N LEU A 42 -22.27 -3.06 -11.85
CA LEU A 42 -23.55 -2.52 -12.33
C LEU A 42 -23.73 -1.03 -11.98
N LEU A 43 -23.34 -0.65 -10.77
CA LEU A 43 -23.58 0.69 -10.23
C LEU A 43 -22.36 1.62 -10.34
N ALA A 44 -21.22 1.11 -10.83
CA ALA A 44 -19.97 1.85 -11.04
C ALA A 44 -20.10 3.18 -11.80
N PRO A 45 -20.98 3.32 -12.84
CA PRO A 45 -21.11 4.60 -13.53
C PRO A 45 -21.71 5.71 -12.65
N PHE A 46 -22.47 5.33 -11.61
CA PHE A 46 -23.23 6.26 -10.78
C PHE A 46 -22.60 6.43 -9.39
N VAL A 47 -22.14 5.34 -8.77
CA VAL A 47 -21.64 5.33 -7.40
C VAL A 47 -20.51 4.31 -7.22
N ILE A 48 -19.41 4.73 -6.60
CA ILE A 48 -18.31 3.85 -6.18
C ILE A 48 -18.51 3.49 -4.70
N PHE A 49 -18.96 2.27 -4.42
CA PHE A 49 -19.41 1.81 -3.09
C PHE A 49 -18.29 1.54 -2.08
N THR A 50 -17.15 1.06 -2.56
CA THR A 50 -15.99 0.74 -1.74
C THR A 50 -14.83 1.55 -2.26
N ARG A 51 -14.02 2.15 -1.38
CA ARG A 51 -12.76 2.79 -1.76
C ARG A 51 -11.68 2.40 -0.79
N ILE A 52 -10.51 2.07 -1.34
CA ILE A 52 -9.33 1.71 -0.55
C ILE A 52 -8.41 2.92 -0.56
N LYS A 53 -8.34 3.61 0.58
CA LYS A 53 -7.42 4.73 0.79
C LYS A 53 -6.08 4.16 1.20
N TYR A 54 -5.05 4.48 0.43
CA TYR A 54 -3.66 4.18 0.74
C TYR A 54 -2.97 5.45 1.20
N ARG A 55 -2.22 5.33 2.29
CA ARG A 55 -1.32 6.37 2.80
C ARG A 55 0.03 5.74 3.03
N SER A 56 1.09 6.38 2.53
CA SER A 56 2.47 6.00 2.80
C SER A 56 3.21 7.15 3.43
N GLU A 57 3.96 6.86 4.47
CA GLU A 57 4.82 7.80 5.18
C GLU A 57 6.21 7.19 5.37
N LEU A 58 7.22 8.02 5.19
CA LEU A 58 8.59 7.70 5.49
C LEU A 58 8.84 7.90 6.98
N ILE A 59 9.18 6.83 7.71
CA ILE A 59 9.44 6.92 9.15
C ILE A 59 10.92 7.10 9.43
N GLU A 60 11.76 6.30 8.77
CA GLU A 60 13.19 6.24 9.09
C GLU A 60 14.01 6.22 7.80
N VAL A 61 15.01 7.10 7.76
CA VAL A 61 16.07 7.10 6.76
C VAL A 61 17.35 7.42 7.50
N ASP A 62 18.33 6.53 7.40
CA ASP A 62 19.64 6.68 8.04
C ASP A 62 20.38 7.91 7.50
N ASN A 63 20.58 7.96 6.19
CA ASN A 63 21.20 9.11 5.51
C ASN A 63 20.34 9.57 4.32
N MET A 64 19.97 10.85 4.31
CA MET A 64 19.04 11.42 3.32
C MET A 64 19.62 11.46 1.90
N HIS A 65 20.95 11.52 1.77
CA HIS A 65 21.62 11.57 0.47
C HIS A 65 22.13 10.19 0.01
N PHE A 66 22.41 9.28 0.93
CA PHE A 66 22.88 7.90 0.65
C PHE A 66 22.22 6.89 1.60
N PRO A 67 20.93 6.59 1.41
CA PRO A 67 20.20 5.72 2.33
C PRO A 67 20.64 4.26 2.19
N GLU A 68 21.23 3.68 3.23
CA GLU A 68 21.47 2.23 3.33
C GLU A 68 20.24 1.45 3.82
N LYS A 69 19.41 2.12 4.62
CA LYS A 69 18.16 1.60 5.18
C LYS A 69 17.07 2.65 5.09
N VAL A 70 15.93 2.25 4.54
CA VAL A 70 14.72 3.08 4.46
C VAL A 70 13.53 2.32 5.01
N VAL A 71 12.77 2.93 5.93
CA VAL A 71 11.57 2.35 6.53
C VAL A 71 10.35 3.18 6.17
N TYR A 72 9.42 2.55 5.46
CA TYR A 72 8.12 3.10 5.12
C TYR A 72 7.05 2.48 5.98
N LEU A 73 6.13 3.29 6.48
CA LEU A 73 4.86 2.82 7.04
C LEU A 73 3.76 3.09 6.03
N THR A 74 3.04 2.03 5.69
CA THR A 74 1.90 2.10 4.81
C THR A 74 0.63 1.73 5.57
N GLN A 75 -0.41 2.54 5.35
CA GLN A 75 -1.72 2.38 5.96
C GLN A 75 -2.75 2.25 4.85
N THR A 76 -3.50 1.16 4.91
CA THR A 76 -4.60 0.90 3.99
C THR A 76 -5.90 0.93 4.77
N ASN A 77 -6.81 1.81 4.38
CA ASN A 77 -8.12 1.93 4.99
C ASN A 77 -9.21 1.66 3.94
N THR A 78 -9.98 0.60 4.18
CA THR A 78 -11.13 0.24 3.34
C THR A 78 -12.36 0.94 3.88
N VAL A 79 -12.89 1.88 3.10
CA VAL A 79 -14.15 2.57 3.39
C VAL A 79 -15.24 1.97 2.50
N SER A 80 -16.22 1.31 3.12
CA SER A 80 -17.43 0.80 2.46
C SER A 80 -18.64 1.49 3.07
N PHE A 81 -19.61 1.87 2.24
CA PHE A 81 -20.79 2.67 2.62
C PHE A 81 -21.61 2.13 3.82
N HIS A 82 -21.42 0.86 4.22
CA HIS A 82 -22.13 0.26 5.36
C HIS A 82 -21.33 -0.73 6.21
N PHE A 83 -20.07 -1.03 5.85
CA PHE A 83 -19.26 -2.06 6.54
C PHE A 83 -18.05 -1.44 7.22
N LYS A 84 -17.76 -1.93 8.44
CA LYS A 84 -16.67 -1.49 9.34
C LYS A 84 -15.38 -1.17 8.58
N ASN A 85 -14.81 0.00 8.90
CA ASN A 85 -13.47 0.40 8.49
C ASN A 85 -12.46 -0.65 8.98
N ARG A 86 -11.84 -1.38 8.05
CA ARG A 86 -10.67 -2.21 8.35
C ARG A 86 -9.42 -1.42 8.02
N ARG A 87 -8.69 -1.04 9.07
CA ARG A 87 -7.35 -0.48 8.97
C ARG A 87 -6.34 -1.62 8.96
N LYS A 88 -5.52 -1.67 7.92
CA LYS A 88 -4.37 -2.57 7.82
C LYS A 88 -3.11 -1.71 7.79
N GLU A 89 -2.15 -2.04 8.64
CA GLU A 89 -0.85 -1.39 8.69
C GLU A 89 0.22 -2.36 8.20
N THR A 90 1.18 -1.83 7.46
CA THR A 90 2.25 -2.61 6.86
C THR A 90 3.52 -1.78 6.86
N SER A 91 4.57 -2.29 7.47
CA SER A 91 5.89 -1.68 7.40
C SER A 91 6.70 -2.34 6.29
N VAL A 92 7.36 -1.50 5.49
CA VAL A 92 8.24 -1.91 4.41
C VAL A 92 9.63 -1.35 4.69
N THR A 93 10.59 -2.24 4.90
CA THR A 93 12.00 -1.90 5.09
C THR A 93 12.75 -2.24 3.82
N VAL A 94 13.35 -1.23 3.19
CA VAL A 94 14.22 -1.39 2.03
C VAL A 94 15.66 -1.27 2.52
N LEU A 95 16.41 -2.35 2.34
CA LEU A 95 17.85 -2.46 2.59
C LEU A 95 18.57 -2.52 1.24
N LYS A 96 19.90 -2.41 1.27
CA LYS A 96 20.74 -2.44 0.06
C LYS A 96 20.52 -3.68 -0.84
N ASN A 97 20.30 -4.84 -0.21
CA ASN A 97 20.20 -6.13 -0.89
C ASN A 97 18.91 -6.89 -0.59
N SER A 98 17.97 -6.28 0.15
CA SER A 98 16.74 -6.94 0.55
C SER A 98 15.59 -5.98 0.76
N ILE A 99 14.37 -6.49 0.56
CA ILE A 99 13.12 -5.80 0.91
C ILE A 99 12.38 -6.68 1.90
N GLU A 100 12.19 -6.15 3.11
CA GLU A 100 11.39 -6.78 4.15
C GLU A 100 10.02 -6.11 4.22
N ILE A 101 8.97 -6.91 4.13
CA ILE A 101 7.58 -6.47 4.23
C ILE A 101 6.98 -7.16 5.44
N HIS A 102 6.58 -6.38 6.43
CA HIS A 102 5.91 -6.86 7.64
C HIS A 102 4.44 -6.47 7.58
N PHE A 103 3.58 -7.49 7.53
CA PHE A 103 2.13 -7.33 7.53
C PHE A 103 1.55 -8.07 8.74
N GLN A 104 1.12 -7.34 9.76
CA GLN A 104 0.52 -7.92 10.98
C GLN A 104 1.41 -9.03 11.61
N ASN A 105 1.13 -10.31 11.31
CA ASN A 105 1.86 -11.49 11.80
C ASN A 105 2.69 -12.21 10.73
N GLU A 106 2.67 -11.74 9.48
CA GLU A 106 3.41 -12.34 8.37
C GLU A 106 4.60 -11.45 7.98
N LYS A 107 5.76 -12.09 7.76
CA LYS A 107 6.96 -11.45 7.22
C LYS A 107 7.23 -12.02 5.83
N LEU A 108 7.38 -11.14 4.85
CA LEU A 108 7.87 -11.46 3.52
C LEU A 108 9.24 -10.82 3.35
N CYS A 109 10.20 -11.60 2.87
CA CYS A 109 11.57 -11.14 2.60
C CYS A 109 11.89 -11.42 1.13
N ILE A 110 12.35 -10.41 0.42
CA ILE A 110 12.81 -10.52 -0.96
C ILE A 110 14.28 -10.14 -0.96
N ASP A 111 15.15 -11.14 -1.08
CA ASP A 111 16.60 -10.95 -1.05
C ASP A 111 17.18 -11.20 -2.46
N TRP A 112 18.23 -10.46 -2.80
CA TRP A 112 19.02 -10.71 -4.00
C TRP A 112 20.52 -10.59 -3.69
N ALA A 113 21.30 -11.50 -4.31
CA ALA A 113 22.74 -11.61 -4.14
C ALA A 113 23.50 -10.61 -5.01
#